data_AF-A0A3M1EP12-F1
#
_entry.id   AF-A0A3M1EP12-F1
#
_cell.length_a   1.000
_cell.length_b   1.000
_cell.length_c   1.000
_cell.angle_alpha   90.00
_cell.angle_beta   90.00
_cell.angle_gamma   90.00
#
_symmetry.space_group_name_H-M   'P 1'
#
loop_
_entity.id
_entity.type
_entity.pdbx_description
1 polymer ?
#
loop_
_entity_poly.entity_id
_entity_poly.type
_entity_poly.pdbx_seq_one_letter_code
_entity_poly.pdbx_strand_id
1 'polypeptide(L)'
;MRWPWPTWNTWASAISSAMTATSIAFPKSPASNPDPAIMPDPIPAFLTDLENEGVSPHTIRAYGADLRAWAKWYDQTTAGQPLTAADPRDIRDYQGYMVRRGLKPATINRRLNAMRRFYKWAERQGLADENPFDGLRVGVKAQKQVAPRWVTGREQRRLLRVVREHGGKDAARDMAIIR
;
A
#
# COMPACT_ATOMS: atom_id res chain seq x y z
N MET A 1 25.29 -6.67 -33.84
CA MET A 1 26.20 -7.00 -32.73
C MET A 1 25.36 -7.30 -31.50
N ARG A 2 25.27 -8.58 -31.13
CA ARG A 2 24.29 -9.13 -30.18
C ARG A 2 25.08 -9.94 -29.15
N TRP A 3 25.08 -9.49 -27.90
CA TRP A 3 25.75 -10.15 -26.79
C TRP A 3 24.98 -11.41 -26.35
N PRO A 4 25.63 -12.58 -26.16
CA PRO A 4 24.98 -13.80 -25.73
C PRO A 4 25.02 -13.94 -24.19
N TRP A 5 23.88 -14.30 -23.60
CA TRP A 5 23.76 -14.70 -22.20
C TRP A 5 24.23 -16.16 -22.02
N PRO A 6 25.01 -16.51 -20.98
CA PRO A 6 25.28 -17.90 -20.62
C PRO A 6 24.13 -18.54 -19.82
N THR A 7 23.87 -19.82 -20.10
CA THR A 7 22.88 -20.69 -19.47
C THR A 7 23.29 -21.14 -18.06
N TRP A 8 22.31 -21.21 -17.15
CA TRP A 8 22.44 -21.53 -15.71
C TRP A 8 22.81 -23.00 -15.40
N ASN A 9 23.82 -23.56 -16.06
CA ASN A 9 24.15 -24.98 -15.92
C ASN A 9 25.67 -25.18 -15.78
N THR A 10 26.25 -24.77 -14.64
CA THR A 10 27.64 -25.13 -14.24
C THR A 10 28.00 -24.81 -12.77
N TRP A 11 27.14 -25.18 -11.81
CA TRP A 11 27.53 -25.24 -10.38
C TRP A 11 27.15 -26.58 -9.71
N ALA A 12 27.05 -27.66 -10.49
CA ALA A 12 26.58 -28.97 -10.01
C ALA A 12 27.69 -29.98 -9.61
N SER A 13 28.97 -29.59 -9.57
CA SER A 13 30.04 -30.57 -9.28
C SER A 13 31.19 -29.98 -8.47
N ALA A 14 30.93 -29.67 -7.20
CA ALA A 14 31.98 -29.67 -6.17
C ALA A 14 31.33 -29.73 -4.79
N ILE A 15 31.83 -30.68 -3.98
CA ILE A 15 31.45 -31.01 -2.59
C ILE A 15 30.44 -32.16 -2.50
N SER A 16 30.92 -33.36 -2.81
CA SER A 16 30.48 -34.58 -2.14
C SER A 16 31.38 -34.86 -0.94
N SER A 17 30.75 -35.35 0.13
CA SER A 17 31.33 -36.12 1.24
C SER A 17 32.18 -35.38 2.27
N ALA A 18 31.55 -34.97 3.37
CA ALA A 18 31.78 -35.61 4.68
C ALA A 18 30.90 -34.97 5.77
N MET A 19 30.16 -35.84 6.46
CA MET A 19 29.85 -35.78 7.89
C MET A 19 28.74 -34.84 8.40
N THR A 20 27.78 -35.49 9.05
CA THR A 20 26.80 -35.01 10.02
C THR A 20 27.18 -33.73 10.74
N ALA A 21 26.44 -32.65 10.48
CA ALA A 21 26.44 -31.46 11.33
C ALA A 21 25.03 -30.86 11.36
N THR A 22 24.43 -30.94 12.56
CA THR A 22 23.38 -30.11 13.13
C THR A 22 22.88 -28.95 12.27
N SER A 23 21.58 -28.97 11.98
CA SER A 23 20.80 -27.83 11.46
C SER A 23 21.02 -26.60 12.35
N ILE A 24 21.93 -25.72 11.94
CA ILE A 24 22.10 -24.40 12.57
C ILE A 24 20.92 -23.55 12.11
N ALA A 25 19.87 -23.52 12.93
CA ALA A 25 18.85 -22.48 12.88
C ALA A 25 19.55 -21.13 13.08
N PHE A 26 19.42 -20.23 12.11
CA PHE A 26 19.78 -18.83 12.30
C PHE A 26 18.95 -18.27 13.45
N PRO A 27 19.54 -17.71 14.51
CA PRO A 27 18.76 -17.09 15.57
C PRO A 27 18.03 -15.90 14.97
N LYS A 28 16.69 -15.87 15.11
CA LYS A 28 15.89 -14.65 14.94
C LYS A 28 16.53 -13.59 15.84
N SER A 29 17.10 -12.55 15.24
CA SER A 29 17.69 -11.43 15.99
C SER A 29 16.66 -10.91 17.01
N PRO A 30 17.01 -10.78 18.30
CA PRO A 30 16.08 -10.35 19.33
C PRO A 30 15.96 -8.82 19.29
N ALA A 31 15.28 -8.30 18.27
CA ALA A 31 14.70 -6.96 18.39
C ALA A 31 13.48 -7.09 19.30
N SER A 32 13.73 -7.00 20.61
CA SER A 32 12.81 -6.57 21.66
C SER A 32 11.33 -6.74 21.33
N ASN A 33 10.71 -7.86 21.73
CA ASN A 33 9.27 -7.84 21.95
C ASN A 33 9.01 -6.87 23.11
N PRO A 34 8.41 -5.68 22.88
CA PRO A 34 7.98 -4.87 24.00
C PRO A 34 6.84 -5.60 24.73
N ASP A 35 6.84 -5.47 26.05
CA ASP A 35 5.78 -5.92 26.93
C ASP A 35 4.40 -5.44 26.38
N PRO A 36 3.38 -6.31 26.25
CA PRO A 36 2.07 -5.93 25.70
C PRO A 36 1.40 -4.75 26.41
N ALA A 37 1.84 -4.39 27.62
CA ALA A 37 1.36 -3.23 28.37
C ALA A 37 1.84 -1.86 27.82
N ILE A 38 2.92 -1.82 27.01
CA ILE A 38 3.44 -0.61 26.37
C ILE A 38 3.86 -0.94 24.93
N MET A 39 2.90 -1.33 24.09
CA MET A 39 3.11 -1.38 22.65
C MET A 39 2.95 0.04 22.08
N PRO A 40 4.04 0.73 21.69
CA PRO A 40 3.90 2.01 20.99
C PRO A 40 3.11 1.80 19.69
N ASP A 41 2.39 2.84 19.25
CA ASP A 41 1.66 2.83 17.98
C ASP A 41 2.55 2.23 16.87
N PRO A 42 2.15 1.13 16.22
CA PRO A 42 2.97 0.47 15.20
C PRO A 42 2.97 1.23 13.87
N ILE A 43 2.10 2.22 13.68
CA ILE A 43 1.94 2.94 12.41
C ILE A 43 3.23 3.71 12.01
N PRO A 44 3.91 4.50 12.88
CA PRO A 44 5.14 5.19 12.50
C PRO A 44 6.25 4.24 12.03
N ALA A 45 6.45 3.13 12.74
CA ALA A 45 7.45 2.13 12.36
C ALA A 45 7.14 1.52 10.98
N PHE A 46 5.87 1.24 10.70
CA PHE A 46 5.45 0.81 9.37
C PHE A 46 5.73 1.87 8.29
N LEU A 47 5.47 3.16 8.56
CA LEU A 47 5.71 4.21 7.59
C LEU A 47 7.21 4.37 7.29
N THR A 48 8.09 4.25 8.30
CA THR A 48 9.55 4.23 8.09
C THR A 48 10.00 3.04 7.26
N ASP A 49 9.41 1.85 7.46
CA ASP A 49 9.70 0.67 6.63
C ASP A 49 9.35 0.93 5.15
N LEU A 50 8.20 1.58 4.87
CA LEU A 50 7.83 1.97 3.51
C LEU A 50 8.80 2.99 2.89
N GLU A 51 9.33 3.92 3.68
CA GLU A 51 10.36 4.87 3.22
C GLU A 51 11.63 4.13 2.80
N ASN A 52 12.07 3.16 3.60
CA ASN A 52 13.23 2.31 3.31
C ASN A 52 13.01 1.43 2.06
N GLU A 53 11.78 0.97 1.82
CA GLU A 53 11.39 0.24 0.61
C GLU A 53 11.29 1.15 -0.65
N GLY A 54 11.51 2.47 -0.52
CA GLY A 54 11.46 3.41 -1.64
C GLY A 54 10.05 3.73 -2.13
N VAL A 55 9.02 3.56 -1.29
CA VAL A 55 7.64 3.89 -1.63
C VAL A 55 7.49 5.40 -1.79
N SER A 56 6.67 5.86 -2.76
CA SER A 56 6.54 7.29 -3.01
C SER A 56 5.97 8.05 -1.80
N PRO A 57 6.44 9.28 -1.51
CA PRO A 57 5.97 10.06 -0.36
C PRO A 57 4.45 10.30 -0.37
N HIS A 58 3.86 10.40 -1.57
CA HIS A 58 2.41 10.51 -1.70
C HIS A 58 1.67 9.26 -1.20
N THR A 59 2.17 8.07 -1.52
CA THR A 59 1.59 6.79 -1.07
C THR A 59 1.74 6.62 0.42
N ILE A 60 2.91 6.97 0.99
CA ILE A 60 3.17 6.89 2.44
C ILE A 60 2.21 7.78 3.22
N ARG A 61 2.03 9.05 2.78
CA ARG A 61 1.05 9.96 3.38
C ARG A 61 -0.38 9.41 3.30
N ALA A 62 -0.76 8.87 2.14
CA ALA A 62 -2.09 8.28 1.95
C ALA A 62 -2.30 7.08 2.89
N TYR A 63 -1.34 6.17 2.98
CA TYR A 63 -1.41 5.00 3.86
C TYR A 63 -1.44 5.39 5.33
N GLY A 64 -0.61 6.35 5.75
CA GLY A 64 -0.64 6.84 7.13
C GLY A 64 -1.99 7.46 7.50
N ALA A 65 -2.60 8.24 6.60
CA ALA A 65 -3.94 8.79 6.84
C ALA A 65 -5.02 7.71 6.88
N ASP A 66 -4.94 6.72 5.99
CA ASP A 66 -5.88 5.61 5.91
C ASP A 66 -5.79 4.70 7.17
N LEU A 67 -4.57 4.41 7.66
CA LEU A 67 -4.35 3.62 8.87
C LEU A 67 -4.75 4.35 10.16
N ARG A 68 -4.51 5.66 10.26
CA ARG A 68 -5.02 6.45 11.40
C ARG A 68 -6.55 6.48 11.45
N ALA A 69 -7.21 6.54 10.29
CA ALA A 69 -8.67 6.45 10.22
C ALA A 69 -9.18 5.08 10.68
N TRP A 70 -8.47 4.01 10.33
CA TRP A 70 -8.73 2.66 10.82
C TRP A 70 -8.52 2.55 12.34
N ALA A 71 -7.36 2.96 12.85
CA ALA A 71 -7.04 2.90 14.28
C ALA A 71 -8.07 3.66 15.14
N LYS A 72 -8.48 4.86 14.69
CA LYS A 72 -9.53 5.63 15.37
C LYS A 72 -10.86 4.88 15.43
N TRP A 73 -11.27 4.22 14.35
CA TRP A 73 -12.52 3.47 14.33
C TRP A 73 -12.43 2.21 15.19
N TYR A 74 -11.28 1.53 15.16
CA TYR A 74 -11.04 0.31 15.92
C TYR A 74 -11.05 0.60 17.43
N ASP A 75 -10.33 1.62 17.87
CA ASP A 75 -10.32 2.09 19.26
C ASP A 75 -11.73 2.36 19.82
N GLN A 76 -12.58 3.00 19.01
CA GLN A 76 -13.97 3.30 19.35
C GLN A 76 -14.88 2.07 19.44
N THR A 77 -14.51 0.96 18.83
CA THR A 77 -15.35 -0.25 18.74
C THR A 77 -14.89 -1.38 19.65
N THR A 78 -13.60 -1.44 19.99
CA THR A 78 -13.01 -2.51 20.81
C THR A 78 -12.57 -2.04 22.19
N ALA A 79 -12.89 -0.80 22.58
CA ALA A 79 -12.53 -0.20 23.86
C ALA A 79 -11.01 -0.18 24.12
N GLY A 80 -10.23 0.20 23.11
CA GLY A 80 -8.78 0.40 23.23
C GLY A 80 -7.92 -0.84 23.05
N GLN A 81 -8.42 -1.90 22.39
CA GLN A 81 -7.57 -3.02 22.02
C GLN A 81 -6.46 -2.59 21.05
N PRO A 82 -5.28 -3.22 21.10
CA PRO A 82 -4.18 -2.90 20.19
C PRO A 82 -4.56 -3.24 18.76
N LEU A 83 -4.09 -2.42 17.81
CA LEU A 83 -4.42 -2.55 16.38
C LEU A 83 -4.01 -3.91 15.79
N THR A 84 -2.98 -4.52 16.36
CA THR A 84 -2.44 -5.83 15.96
C THR A 84 -3.31 -7.00 16.40
N ALA A 85 -4.24 -6.81 17.34
CA ALA A 85 -5.18 -7.84 17.79
C ALA A 85 -6.46 -7.91 16.94
N ALA A 86 -6.59 -7.08 15.90
CA ALA A 86 -7.78 -7.07 15.05
C ALA A 86 -7.95 -8.40 14.31
N ASP A 87 -9.20 -8.87 14.24
CA ASP A 87 -9.57 -10.12 13.60
C ASP A 87 -10.26 -9.89 12.23
N PRO A 88 -10.50 -10.95 11.42
CA PRO A 88 -11.17 -10.81 10.12
C PRO A 88 -12.60 -10.25 10.18
N ARG A 89 -13.30 -10.33 11.32
CA ARG A 89 -14.64 -9.74 11.52
C ARG A 89 -14.52 -8.23 11.65
N ASP A 90 -13.55 -7.72 12.39
CA ASP A 90 -13.31 -6.28 12.54
C ASP A 90 -13.06 -5.60 11.19
N ILE A 91 -12.31 -6.25 10.31
CA ILE A 91 -12.06 -5.76 8.94
C ILE A 91 -13.36 -5.68 8.13
N ARG A 92 -14.24 -6.68 8.25
CA ARG A 92 -15.55 -6.67 7.57
C ARG A 92 -16.47 -5.59 8.14
N ASP A 93 -16.48 -5.43 9.46
CA ASP A 93 -17.30 -4.44 10.13
C ASP A 93 -16.88 -3.02 9.78
N TYR A 94 -15.58 -2.77 9.64
CA TYR A 94 -15.08 -1.50 9.15
C TYR A 94 -15.39 -1.26 7.68
N GLN A 95 -15.28 -2.29 6.83
CA GLN A 95 -15.77 -2.19 5.45
C GLN A 95 -17.26 -1.81 5.44
N GLY A 96 -18.09 -2.48 6.23
CA GLY A 96 -19.52 -2.19 6.36
C GLY A 96 -19.80 -0.78 6.86
N TYR A 97 -19.03 -0.32 7.86
CA TYR A 97 -19.08 1.05 8.36
C TYR A 97 -18.78 2.07 7.26
N MET A 98 -17.71 1.87 6.48
CA MET A 98 -17.35 2.77 5.39
C MET A 98 -18.40 2.82 4.28
N VAL A 99 -19.03 1.67 3.98
CA VAL A 99 -20.15 1.59 3.03
C VAL A 99 -21.37 2.36 3.55
N ARG A 100 -21.77 2.15 4.82
CA ARG A 100 -22.89 2.88 5.44
C ARG A 100 -22.67 4.38 5.51
N ARG A 101 -21.40 4.81 5.64
CA ARG A 101 -20.98 6.22 5.60
C ARG A 101 -20.95 6.81 4.17
N GLY A 102 -21.24 6.03 3.14
CA GLY A 102 -21.30 6.49 1.76
C GLY A 102 -19.92 6.81 1.14
N LEU A 103 -18.84 6.22 1.64
CA LEU A 103 -17.51 6.43 1.05
C LEU A 103 -17.47 5.84 -0.36
N LYS A 104 -16.73 6.51 -1.26
CA LYS A 104 -16.53 6.03 -2.63
C LYS A 104 -15.82 4.65 -2.61
N PRO A 105 -16.19 3.70 -3.49
CA PRO A 105 -15.54 2.39 -3.57
C PRO A 105 -14.01 2.46 -3.69
N ALA A 106 -13.49 3.44 -4.45
CA ALA A 106 -12.05 3.66 -4.59
C ALA A 106 -11.37 4.00 -3.26
N THR A 107 -12.01 4.83 -2.42
CA THR A 107 -11.51 5.17 -1.09
C THR A 107 -11.51 3.96 -0.16
N ILE A 108 -12.58 3.16 -0.19
CA ILE A 108 -12.71 1.94 0.62
C ILE A 108 -11.60 0.95 0.24
N ASN A 109 -11.43 0.67 -1.05
CA ASN A 109 -10.41 -0.26 -1.52
C ASN A 109 -8.99 0.24 -1.24
N ARG A 110 -8.73 1.56 -1.34
CA ARG A 110 -7.42 2.12 -0.99
C ARG A 110 -7.11 1.91 0.50
N ARG A 111 -8.08 2.16 1.39
CA ARG A 111 -7.95 1.91 2.83
C ARG A 111 -7.69 0.43 3.14
N LEU A 112 -8.48 -0.47 2.54
CA LEU A 112 -8.30 -1.91 2.69
C LEU A 112 -6.92 -2.38 2.20
N ASN A 113 -6.40 -1.79 1.12
CA ASN A 113 -5.05 -2.10 0.64
C ASN A 113 -3.95 -1.59 1.59
N ALA A 114 -4.12 -0.39 2.16
CA ALA A 114 -3.20 0.13 3.17
C ALA A 114 -3.17 -0.78 4.41
N MET A 115 -4.34 -1.20 4.89
CA MET A 115 -4.48 -2.14 6.00
C MET A 115 -3.85 -3.49 5.68
N ARG A 116 -4.13 -4.07 4.51
CA ARG A 116 -3.53 -5.36 4.08
C ARG A 116 -2.00 -5.30 4.06
N ARG A 117 -1.42 -4.20 3.58
CA ARG A 117 0.05 -4.03 3.58
C ARG A 117 0.60 -3.89 4.99
N PHE A 118 -0.11 -3.17 5.86
CA PHE A 118 0.24 -3.00 7.27
C PHE A 118 0.23 -4.34 8.02
N TYR A 119 -0.83 -5.14 7.95
CA TYR A 119 -0.89 -6.42 8.67
C TYR A 119 0.14 -7.42 8.16
N LYS A 120 0.42 -7.45 6.85
CA LYS A 120 1.53 -8.24 6.30
C LYS A 120 2.89 -7.77 6.81
N TRP A 121 3.06 -6.48 7.07
CA TRP A 121 4.28 -5.96 7.70
C TRP A 121 4.32 -6.33 9.19
N ALA A 122 3.22 -6.16 9.92
CA ALA A 122 3.13 -6.48 11.35
C ALA A 122 3.42 -7.97 11.63
N GLU A 123 2.92 -8.86 10.78
CA GLU A 123 3.24 -10.29 10.81
C GLU A 123 4.75 -10.55 10.60
N ARG A 124 5.38 -9.90 9.61
CA ARG A 124 6.84 -10.01 9.39
C ARG A 124 7.65 -9.52 10.59
N GLN A 125 7.16 -8.52 11.31
CA GLN A 125 7.80 -7.98 12.51
C GLN A 125 7.47 -8.78 13.79
N GLY A 126 6.60 -9.80 13.71
CA GLY A 126 6.16 -10.57 14.88
C GLY A 126 5.23 -9.81 15.83
N LEU A 127 4.60 -8.72 15.37
CA LEU A 127 3.69 -7.88 16.18
C LEU A 127 2.24 -8.39 16.17
N ALA A 128 1.89 -9.18 15.16
CA ALA A 128 0.59 -9.83 15.03
C ALA A 128 0.82 -11.33 14.84
N ASP A 129 0.13 -12.16 15.62
CA ASP A 129 0.24 -13.62 15.56
C ASP A 129 -0.30 -14.17 14.23
N GLU A 130 -1.38 -13.58 13.75
CA GLU A 130 -2.04 -13.93 12.50
C GLU A 130 -2.42 -12.68 11.70
N ASN A 131 -2.33 -12.76 10.38
CA ASN A 131 -2.77 -11.69 9.51
C ASN A 131 -4.29 -11.77 9.24
N PRO A 132 -5.12 -10.81 9.70
CA PRO A 132 -6.58 -10.86 9.55
C PRO A 132 -7.05 -10.75 8.09
N PHE A 133 -6.14 -10.43 7.17
CA PHE A 133 -6.42 -10.36 5.73
C PHE A 133 -6.20 -11.69 4.99
N ASP A 134 -5.67 -12.72 5.66
CA ASP A 134 -5.43 -14.02 5.05
C ASP A 134 -6.73 -14.76 4.82
N GLY A 135 -6.92 -15.25 3.59
CA GLY A 135 -8.20 -15.82 3.13
C GLY A 135 -9.38 -14.83 3.06
N LEU A 136 -9.20 -13.59 3.51
CA LEU A 136 -10.27 -12.60 3.60
C LEU A 136 -10.51 -11.89 2.25
N ARG A 137 -11.67 -12.18 1.66
CA ARG A 137 -12.20 -11.50 0.48
C ARG A 137 -13.00 -10.26 0.89
N VAL A 138 -12.30 -9.13 0.94
CA VAL A 138 -12.86 -7.80 1.24
C VAL A 138 -12.60 -6.83 0.09
N GLY A 139 -13.48 -5.86 -0.07
CA GLY A 139 -13.47 -4.92 -1.18
C GLY A 139 -14.86 -4.56 -1.66
N VAL A 140 -14.99 -3.36 -2.24
CA VAL A 140 -16.22 -2.88 -2.86
C VAL A 140 -15.99 -2.79 -4.36
N LYS A 141 -16.98 -3.23 -5.15
CA LYS A 141 -16.91 -3.12 -6.62
C LYS A 141 -16.63 -1.67 -7.00
N ALA A 142 -15.46 -1.44 -7.60
CA ALA A 142 -15.10 -0.13 -8.06
C ALA A 142 -16.11 0.32 -9.13
N GLN A 143 -16.62 1.55 -9.00
CA GLN A 143 -17.27 2.18 -10.15
C GLN A 143 -16.25 2.24 -11.27
N LYS A 144 -16.66 1.82 -12.47
CA LYS A 144 -15.82 1.81 -13.67
C LYS A 144 -15.26 3.22 -13.83
N GLN A 145 -13.94 3.38 -13.66
CA GLN A 145 -13.32 4.66 -13.94
C GLN A 145 -13.53 4.92 -15.42
N VAL A 146 -14.30 5.97 -15.73
CA VAL A 146 -14.44 6.41 -17.11
C VAL A 146 -13.04 6.85 -17.53
N ALA A 147 -12.50 6.25 -18.58
CA ALA A 147 -11.20 6.64 -19.10
C ALA A 147 -11.19 8.16 -19.34
N PRO A 148 -10.05 8.84 -19.12
CA PRO A 148 -9.92 10.26 -19.45
C PRO A 148 -10.42 10.48 -20.87
N ARG A 149 -11.40 11.36 -21.03
CA ARG A 149 -12.00 11.60 -22.33
C ARG A 149 -11.01 12.40 -23.16
N TRP A 150 -10.65 11.88 -24.34
CA TRP A 150 -9.83 12.61 -25.29
C TRP A 150 -10.51 13.93 -25.66
N VAL A 151 -9.72 14.99 -25.74
CA VAL A 151 -10.19 16.31 -26.19
C VAL A 151 -10.52 16.19 -27.67
N THR A 152 -11.78 16.45 -28.02
CA THR A 152 -12.18 16.41 -29.43
C THR A 152 -11.57 17.58 -30.20
N GLY A 153 -11.42 17.46 -31.51
CA GLY A 153 -10.91 18.58 -32.33
C GLY A 153 -11.75 19.86 -32.20
N ARG A 154 -13.05 19.76 -31.88
CA ARG A 154 -13.90 20.92 -31.58
C ARG A 154 -13.52 21.58 -30.25
N GLU A 155 -13.29 20.78 -29.21
CA GLU A 155 -12.89 21.27 -27.89
C GLU A 155 -11.47 21.83 -27.90
N GLN A 156 -10.55 21.22 -28.64
CA GLN A 156 -9.21 21.74 -28.85
C GLN A 156 -9.28 23.12 -29.50
N ARG A 157 -10.07 23.29 -30.57
CA ARG A 157 -10.29 24.59 -31.20
C ARG A 157 -10.94 25.61 -30.26
N ARG A 158 -11.88 25.18 -29.42
CA ARG A 158 -12.51 26.03 -28.39
C ARG A 158 -11.48 26.49 -27.36
N LEU A 159 -10.62 25.60 -26.91
CA LEU A 159 -9.57 25.90 -25.93
C LEU A 159 -8.52 26.86 -26.52
N LEU A 160 -8.07 26.61 -27.75
CA LEU A 160 -7.18 27.53 -28.48
C LEU A 160 -7.79 28.93 -28.67
N ARG A 161 -9.10 29.02 -28.88
CA ARG A 161 -9.80 30.31 -28.98
C ARG A 161 -9.74 31.07 -27.65
N VAL A 162 -10.07 30.41 -26.55
CA VAL A 162 -10.04 31.01 -25.20
C VAL A 162 -8.64 31.49 -24.84
N VAL A 163 -7.61 30.69 -25.12
CA VAL A 163 -6.21 31.09 -24.86
C VAL A 163 -5.78 32.26 -25.74
N ARG A 164 -6.30 32.40 -26.97
CA ARG A 164 -6.04 33.59 -27.80
C ARG A 164 -6.72 34.85 -27.28
N GLU A 165 -7.96 34.72 -26.79
CA GLU A 165 -8.78 35.87 -26.36
C GLU A 165 -8.39 36.35 -24.96
N HIS A 166 -7.93 35.45 -24.10
CA HIS A 166 -7.71 35.72 -22.68
C HIS A 166 -6.35 35.26 -22.14
N GLY A 167 -5.53 34.61 -22.96
CA GLY A 167 -4.18 34.23 -22.56
C GLY A 167 -3.32 35.47 -22.43
N GLY A 168 -2.85 35.74 -21.21
CA GLY A 168 -1.90 36.80 -20.95
C GLY A 168 -0.50 36.42 -21.42
N LYS A 169 0.50 36.60 -20.55
CA LYS A 169 1.91 36.37 -20.89
C LYS A 169 2.23 34.91 -21.24
N ASP A 170 1.42 33.96 -20.76
CA ASP A 170 1.62 32.52 -20.96
C ASP A 170 0.94 31.96 -22.22
N ALA A 171 0.22 32.79 -22.99
CA ALA A 171 -0.59 32.34 -24.13
C ALA A 171 0.21 31.53 -25.16
N ALA A 172 1.45 31.94 -25.46
CA ALA A 172 2.29 31.24 -26.44
C ALA A 172 2.65 29.81 -25.99
N ARG A 173 2.89 29.63 -24.68
CA ARG A 173 3.18 28.32 -24.09
C ARG A 173 1.93 27.45 -24.07
N ASP A 174 0.82 28.00 -23.61
CA ASP A 174 -0.43 27.26 -23.50
C ASP A 174 -0.93 26.80 -24.88
N MET A 175 -0.78 27.65 -25.90
CA MET A 175 -1.08 27.29 -27.29
C MET A 175 -0.20 26.15 -27.82
N ALA A 176 1.06 26.05 -27.38
CA ALA A 176 1.97 24.98 -27.76
C ALA A 176 1.63 23.65 -27.08
N ILE A 177 1.15 23.68 -25.83
CA ILE A 177 0.72 22.48 -25.08
C ILE A 177 -0.57 21.89 -25.66
N ILE A 178 -1.46 22.74 -26.19
CA ILE A 178 -2.75 22.32 -26.74
C ILE A 178 -2.61 21.72 -28.15
N ARG A 179 -1.51 22.01 -28.86
CA ARG A 179 -1.30 21.63 -30.26
C ARG A 179 -0.65 20.26 -30.41
#